data_AF-A0A380K300-F1
#
_entry.id   AF-A0A380K300-F1
#
_cell.length_a   1.000
_cell.length_b   1.000
_cell.length_c   1.000
_cell.angle_alpha   90.00
_cell.angle_beta   90.00
_cell.angle_gamma   90.00
#
_symmetry.space_group_name_H-M   'P 1'
#
loop_
_entity.id
_entity.type
_entity.pdbx_description
1 polymer ?
#
loop_
_entity_poly.entity_id
_entity_poly.type
_entity_poly.pdbx_seq_one_letter_code
_entity_poly.pdbx_strand_id
1 'polypeptide(L)' 'MSKALIICVAGMSSSLMAQKTTDFLKNQGKDITVEAISSNEGEQVITDATYDLYLVSPQAGMYYNQFAAAGEK' A
#
# COMPACT_ATOMS: atom_id res chain seq x y z
N MET A 1 1.87 -11.54 11.59
CA MET A 1 1.15 -10.42 10.98
C MET A 1 2.01 -9.75 9.93
N SER A 2 1.64 -9.89 8.65
CA SER A 2 2.26 -9.12 7.56
C SER A 2 1.40 -7.92 7.20
N LYS A 3 2.02 -6.85 6.72
CA LYS A 3 1.35 -5.60 6.33
C LYS A 3 1.67 -5.22 4.90
N ALA A 4 0.63 -4.93 4.12
CA ALA A 4 0.75 -4.40 2.78
C ALA A 4 0.12 -3.01 2.68
N LEU A 5 0.70 -2.14 1.88
CA LEU A 5 0.24 -0.77 1.68
C LEU A 5 -0.09 -0.53 0.22
N ILE A 6 -1.25 0.07 -0.05
CA ILE A 6 -1.64 0.57 -1.37
C ILE A 6 -1.47 2.09 -1.39
N ILE A 7 -0.66 2.60 -2.31
CA ILE A 7 -0.46 4.04 -2.52
C ILE A 7 -1.29 4.49 -3.71
N CYS A 8 -2.16 5.48 -3.53
CA CYS A 8 -3.06 5.96 -4.59
C CYS A 8 -3.25 7.49 -4.60
N VAL A 9 -3.85 8.03 -5.66
CA VAL A 9 -4.06 9.49 -5.79
C VAL A 9 -5.29 9.97 -5.00
N ALA A 10 -6.37 9.18 -4.98
CA ALA A 10 -7.63 9.51 -4.32
C ALA A 10 -8.10 8.32 -3.48
N GLY A 11 -7.82 8.37 -2.17
CA GLY A 11 -7.92 7.25 -1.21
C GLY A 11 -9.20 6.41 -1.23
N MET A 12 -10.36 6.96 -1.61
CA MET A 12 -11.67 6.33 -1.38
C MET A 12 -11.83 4.93 -1.98
N SER A 13 -11.44 4.72 -3.24
CA SER A 13 -11.57 3.39 -3.87
C SER A 13 -10.53 2.39 -3.36
N SER A 14 -9.32 2.86 -3.06
CA SER A 14 -8.25 2.03 -2.52
C SER A 14 -8.51 1.61 -1.07
N SER A 15 -9.10 2.48 -0.25
CA SER A 15 -9.50 2.12 1.12
C SER A 15 -10.55 1.00 1.13
N LEU A 16 -11.52 1.04 0.21
CA LEU A 16 -12.50 -0.04 0.07
C LEU A 16 -11.83 -1.36 -0.35
N MET A 17 -10.89 -1.30 -1.29
CA MET A 17 -10.14 -2.48 -1.72
C MET A 17 -9.26 -3.04 -0.60
N ALA A 18 -8.58 -2.19 0.16
CA ALA A 18 -7.76 -2.57 1.30
C ALA A 18 -8.59 -3.29 2.38
N GLN A 19 -9.78 -2.76 2.71
CA GLN A 19 -10.69 -3.41 3.65
C GLN A 19 -11.15 -4.79 3.15
N LYS A 20 -11.70 -4.86 1.93
CA LYS A 20 -12.20 -6.13 1.36
C LYS A 20 -11.10 -7.18 1.23
N THR A 21 -9.89 -6.76 0.87
CA THR A 21 -8.73 -7.66 0.74
C THR A 21 -8.28 -8.18 2.11
N THR A 22 -8.24 -7.30 3.12
CA THR A 22 -7.96 -7.70 4.51
C THR A 22 -8.96 -8.74 4.99
N ASP A 23 -10.26 -8.48 4.81
CA ASP A 23 -11.31 -9.42 5.21
C ASP A 23 -11.20 -10.76 4.47
N PHE A 24 -10.94 -10.71 3.16
CA PHE A 24 -10.75 -11.90 2.34
C PHE A 24 -9.57 -12.76 2.79
N LEU A 25 -8.44 -12.14 3.13
CA LEU A 25 -7.23 -12.84 3.59
C LEU A 25 -7.44 -13.42 4.99
N LYS A 26 -8.06 -12.67 5.90
CA LYS A 26 -8.44 -13.16 7.23
C LYS A 26 -9.39 -14.36 7.15
N ASN A 27 -10.37 -14.32 6.26
CA ASN A 27 -11.29 -15.44 6.03
C ASN A 27 -10.60 -16.70 5.48
N GLN A 28 -9.41 -16.57 4.90
CA GLN A 28 -8.54 -17.69 4.50
C GLN A 28 -7.55 -18.13 5.59
N GLY A 29 -7.64 -17.58 6.80
CA GLY A 29 -6.69 -17.87 7.88
C GLY A 29 -5.31 -17.22 7.68
N LYS A 30 -5.20 -16.22 6.80
CA LYS A 30 -3.96 -15.47 6.58
C LYS A 30 -3.98 -14.19 7.41
N ASP A 31 -3.01 -14.05 8.31
CA ASP A 31 -2.83 -12.87 9.16
C ASP A 31 -2.10 -11.74 8.41
N ILE A 32 -2.80 -11.17 7.43
CA ILE A 32 -2.31 -10.08 6.56
C ILE A 32 -3.28 -8.91 6.64
N THR A 33 -2.75 -7.72 6.88
CA THR A 33 -3.52 -6.47 6.85
C THR A 33 -3.11 -5.65 5.64
N VAL A 34 -4.10 -5.12 4.92
CA VAL A 34 -3.88 -4.22 3.80
C VAL A 34 -4.43 -2.84 4.16
N GLU A 35 -3.63 -1.81 3.95
CA GLU A 35 -3.98 -0.41 4.17
C GLU A 35 -3.84 0.40 2.87
N ALA A 36 -4.42 1.59 2.84
CA ALA A 36 -4.31 2.48 1.69
C ALA A 36 -4.07 3.92 2.13
N ILE A 37 -3.13 4.60 1.46
CA ILE A 37 -2.77 6.00 1.71
C ILE A 37 -2.68 6.79 0.41
N SER A 38 -2.60 8.12 0.55
CA SER A 38 -2.36 9.00 -0.58
C SER A 38 -0.91 8.94 -1.07
N SER A 39 -0.68 9.26 -2.35
CA SER A 39 0.67 9.38 -2.92
C SER A 39 1.53 10.43 -2.22
N ASN A 40 0.92 11.41 -1.56
CA ASN A 40 1.63 12.48 -0.84
C ASN A 40 2.42 11.96 0.37
N GLU A 41 1.98 10.84 0.95
CA GLU A 41 2.60 10.22 2.13
C GLU A 41 3.51 9.04 1.75
N GLY A 42 3.46 8.60 0.48
CA GLY A 42 4.07 7.36 0.03
C GLY A 42 5.59 7.26 0.24
N GLU A 43 6.33 8.31 -0.11
CA GLU A 43 7.80 8.30 -0.02
C GLU A 43 8.29 8.17 1.42
N GLN A 44 7.67 8.91 2.35
CA GLN A 44 8.02 8.83 3.77
C GLN A 44 7.75 7.42 4.31
N VAL A 45 6.56 6.88 4.05
CA VAL A 45 6.16 5.57 4.59
C VAL A 45 6.97 4.41 4.00
N ILE A 46 7.45 4.54 2.76
CA ILE A 46 8.41 3.60 2.15
C ILE A 46 9.75 3.68 2.87
N THR A 47 10.27 4.90 3.06
CA THR A 47 11.58 5.12 3.71
C THR A 47 11.58 4.62 5.16
N ASP A 48 10.47 4.76 5.87
CA ASP A 48 10.30 4.27 7.24
C ASP A 48 10.18 2.73 7.31
N ALA A 49 10.18 2.03 6.17
CA ALA A 49 10.15 0.57 6.06
C ALA A 49 9.10 -0.11 6.95
N THR A 50 7.94 0.54 7.11
CA THR A 50 6.88 0.13 8.05
C THR A 50 6.05 -1.06 7.56
N TYR A 51 6.10 -1.38 6.26
CA TYR A 51 5.30 -2.43 5.62
C TYR A 51 6.19 -3.44 4.90
N ASP A 52 5.70 -4.67 4.76
CA ASP A 52 6.42 -5.75 4.05
C ASP A 52 6.27 -5.64 2.53
N LEU A 53 5.21 -4.99 2.06
CA LEU A 53 4.89 -4.85 0.64
C LEU A 53 4.22 -3.50 0.36
N TYR A 54 4.74 -2.80 -0.65
CA TYR A 54 4.20 -1.55 -1.14
C TYR A 54 3.67 -1.73 -2.57
N LEU A 55 2.40 -1.39 -2.79
CA LEU A 55 1.70 -1.50 -4.05
C LEU A 55 1.32 -0.10 -4.55
N VAL A 56 1.68 0.23 -5.79
CA VAL A 56 1.33 1.52 -6.39
C VAL A 56 0.08 1.34 -7.26
N SER A 57 -0.96 2.13 -7.01
CA SER A 57 -2.18 2.07 -7.81
C SER A 57 -1.91 2.53 -9.25
N PRO A 58 -2.65 2.04 -10.25
CA PRO A 58 -2.42 2.44 -11.65
C PRO A 58 -2.50 3.95 -11.86
N GLN A 59 -3.39 4.65 -11.16
CA GLN A 59 -3.53 6.10 -11.23
C GLN A 59 -2.34 6.85 -10.63
N ALA A 60 -1.61 6.22 -9.70
CA ALA A 60 -0.39 6.74 -9.11
C ALA A 60 0.88 6.28 -9.85
N GLY A 61 0.75 5.62 -11.02
CA GLY A 61 1.88 5.04 -11.76
C GLY A 61 2.97 6.05 -12.13
N MET A 62 2.63 7.33 -12.28
CA MET A 62 3.62 8.39 -12.52
C MET A 62 4.66 8.54 -11.39
N TYR A 63 4.33 8.12 -10.16
CA TYR A 63 5.20 8.18 -8.98
C TYR A 63 6.01 6.90 -8.76
N TYR A 64 5.81 5.86 -9.59
CA TYR A 64 6.41 4.54 -9.37
C TYR A 64 7.94 4.61 -9.25
N ASN A 65 8.62 5.31 -10.16
CA ASN A 65 10.09 5.40 -10.14
C ASN A 65 10.62 6.09 -8.88
N GLN A 66 9.91 7.10 -8.38
CA GLN A 66 10.26 7.78 -7.13
C GLN A 66 10.12 6.83 -5.93
N PHE A 67 9.01 6.08 -5.88
CA PHE A 67 8.76 5.11 -4.81
C PHE A 67 9.73 3.91 -4.86
N ALA A 68 10.08 3.42 -6.06
CA ALA A 68 11.06 2.36 -6.23
C ALA A 68 12.44 2.81 -5.74
N ALA A 69 12.89 4.02 -6.11
CA ALA A 69 14.15 4.58 -5.64
C ALA A 69 14.18 4.82 -4.12
N ALA A 70 13.02 5.10 -3.50
CA ALA A 70 12.91 5.21 -2.05
C ALA A 70 13.04 3.83 -1.35
N GLY A 71 12.49 2.77 -1.96
CA GLY A 71 12.55 1.40 -1.41
C GLY A 71 13.86 0.66 -1.63
N GLU A 72 14.76 1.19 -2.47
CA GLU A 72 16.12 0.65 -2.66
C GLU A 72 17.12 1.13 -1.58
N LYS A 73 16.74 2.11 -0.76
CA LYS A 73 17.58 2.69 0.30
C LYS A 73 17.37 2.00 1.63
#